data_AF-A0A5M8RJB1-F1
#
_entry.id   AF-A0A5M8RJB1-F1
#
_cell.length_a   1.000
_cell.length_b   1.000
_cell.length_c   1.000
_cell.angle_alpha   90.00
_cell.angle_beta   90.00
_cell.angle_gamma   90.00
#
_symmetry.space_group_name_H-M   'P 1'
#
loop_
_entity.id
_entity.type
_entity.pdbx_description
1 polymer ?
#
loop_
_entity_poly.entity_id
_entity_poly.type
_entity_poly.pdbx_seq_one_letter_code
_entity_poly.pdbx_strand_id
1 'polypeptide(L)'
;MRISAQIQGIDEAIAQLKQKGKDLKKVQPKALRAGANILAKAMKAEVNVSNIDHLHIKDDIKVRQTPKKERIYPDAISYDVGPGKETAWRARFHHDGFIAKNGRVVRGNPFGARSYRIKKNAINQAVLKELQRGLR
;
A
#
# COMPACT_ATOMS: atom_id res chain seq x y z
N MET A 1 -0.15 -49.73 -22.68
CA MET A 1 -1.26 -49.10 -21.93
C MET A 1 -1.12 -47.59 -22.05
N ARG A 2 -1.99 -46.92 -22.81
CA ARG A 2 -1.98 -45.46 -22.97
C ARG A 2 -3.12 -44.88 -22.15
N ILE A 3 -2.78 -44.03 -21.19
CA ILE A 3 -3.75 -43.29 -20.38
C ILE A 3 -4.11 -42.04 -21.21
N SER A 4 -5.34 -41.96 -21.71
CA SER A 4 -5.88 -40.68 -22.17
C SER A 4 -6.24 -39.88 -20.92
N ALA A 5 -5.42 -38.88 -20.59
CA ALA A 5 -5.90 -37.81 -19.73
C ALA A 5 -7.09 -37.19 -20.48
N GLN A 6 -8.31 -37.27 -19.93
CA GLN A 6 -9.49 -36.69 -20.57
C GLN A 6 -9.24 -35.20 -20.80
N ILE A 7 -8.92 -34.83 -22.04
CA ILE A 7 -8.58 -33.46 -22.46
C ILE A 7 -9.69 -32.48 -22.04
N GLN A 8 -10.93 -32.94 -22.02
CA GLN A 8 -12.10 -32.20 -21.57
C GLN A 8 -12.00 -31.67 -20.13
N GLY A 9 -11.52 -32.49 -19.18
CA GLY A 9 -11.34 -32.05 -17.79
C GLY A 9 -10.21 -31.03 -17.61
N ILE A 10 -9.22 -31.06 -18.50
CA ILE A 10 -8.11 -30.09 -18.51
C ILE A 10 -8.60 -28.74 -19.04
N ASP A 11 -9.37 -28.72 -20.13
CA ASP A 11 -9.91 -27.49 -20.71
C ASP A 11 -10.86 -26.76 -19.74
N GLU A 12 -11.72 -27.50 -19.04
CA GLU A 12 -12.58 -26.96 -17.98
C GLU A 12 -11.77 -26.38 -16.81
N ALA A 13 -10.72 -27.09 -16.37
CA ALA A 13 -9.83 -26.59 -15.33
C ALA A 13 -9.11 -25.28 -15.77
N ILE A 14 -8.65 -25.21 -17.03
CA ILE A 14 -8.04 -24.00 -17.60
C ILE A 14 -9.05 -22.85 -17.64
N ALA A 15 -10.29 -23.11 -18.06
CA ALA A 15 -11.35 -22.09 -18.10
C ALA A 15 -11.66 -21.55 -16.70
N GLN A 16 -11.77 -22.41 -15.70
CA GLN A 16 -11.98 -22.01 -14.30
C GLN A 16 -10.82 -21.18 -13.76
N LEU A 17 -9.56 -21.57 -14.04
CA LEU A 17 -8.38 -20.81 -13.63
C LEU A 17 -8.35 -19.43 -14.29
N LYS A 18 -8.67 -19.34 -15.59
CA LYS A 18 -8.78 -18.07 -16.31
C LYS A 18 -9.86 -17.18 -15.70
N GLN A 19 -11.01 -17.74 -15.35
CA GLN A 19 -12.10 -17.00 -14.74
C GLN A 19 -11.71 -16.46 -13.35
N LYS A 20 -11.18 -17.32 -12.47
CA LYS A 20 -10.65 -16.91 -11.15
C LYS A 20 -9.56 -15.83 -11.29
N GLY A 21 -8.67 -15.95 -12.28
CA GLY A 21 -7.67 -14.94 -12.58
C GLY A 21 -8.26 -13.58 -12.99
N LYS A 22 -9.32 -13.57 -13.80
CA LYS A 22 -10.06 -12.34 -14.17
C LYS A 22 -10.73 -11.70 -12.96
N ASP A 23 -11.36 -12.51 -12.10
CA ASP A 23 -12.05 -11.99 -10.93
C ASP A 23 -11.07 -11.42 -9.90
N LEU A 24 -9.91 -12.07 -9.70
CA LEU A 24 -8.81 -11.52 -8.91
C LEU A 24 -8.31 -10.16 -9.43
N LYS A 25 -8.16 -10.00 -10.75
CA LYS A 25 -7.76 -8.70 -11.34
C LYS A 25 -8.76 -7.58 -11.02
N LYS A 26 -10.06 -7.89 -10.96
CA LYS A 26 -11.10 -6.89 -10.62
C LYS A 26 -11.01 -6.45 -9.15
N VAL A 27 -10.70 -7.36 -8.23
CA VAL A 27 -10.60 -7.02 -6.79
C VAL A 27 -9.22 -6.51 -6.35
N GLN A 28 -8.18 -6.75 -7.14
CA GLN A 28 -6.81 -6.30 -6.85
C GLN A 28 -6.69 -4.81 -6.47
N PRO A 29 -7.28 -3.83 -7.19
CA PRO A 29 -7.18 -2.43 -6.78
C PRO A 29 -7.79 -2.17 -5.40
N LYS A 30 -8.95 -2.78 -5.11
CA LYS A 30 -9.62 -2.64 -3.81
C LYS A 30 -8.78 -3.25 -2.69
N ALA A 31 -8.22 -4.43 -2.91
CA ALA A 31 -7.38 -5.12 -1.95
C ALA A 31 -6.10 -4.35 -1.62
N LEU A 32 -5.39 -3.86 -2.64
CA LEU A 32 -4.17 -3.06 -2.46
C LEU A 32 -4.47 -1.71 -1.79
N ARG A 33 -5.58 -1.07 -2.13
CA ARG A 33 -6.04 0.17 -1.46
C ARG A 33 -6.32 -0.06 0.02
N ALA A 34 -6.90 -1.21 0.39
CA ALA A 34 -7.15 -1.55 1.80
C ALA A 34 -5.84 -1.64 2.60
N GLY A 35 -4.83 -2.33 2.05
CA GLY A 35 -3.49 -2.37 2.64
C GLY A 35 -2.84 -0.98 2.74
N ALA A 36 -2.93 -0.20 1.66
CA ALA A 36 -2.40 1.16 1.62
C ALA A 36 -3.05 2.09 2.67
N ASN A 37 -4.35 1.95 2.93
CA ASN A 37 -5.06 2.71 3.97
C ASN A 37 -4.56 2.37 5.39
N ILE A 38 -4.23 1.10 5.65
CA ILE A 38 -3.63 0.69 6.94
C ILE A 38 -2.26 1.35 7.10
N LEU A 39 -1.43 1.30 6.05
CA LEU A 39 -0.13 1.96 6.07
C LEU A 39 -0.26 3.46 6.30
N ALA A 40 -1.17 4.12 5.60
CA ALA A 40 -1.43 5.55 5.77
C ALA A 40 -1.82 5.88 7.21
N LYS A 41 -2.76 5.14 7.81
CA LYS A 41 -3.17 5.33 9.20
C LYS A 41 -2.00 5.17 10.18
N ALA A 42 -1.12 4.20 9.93
CA ALA A 42 0.07 3.99 10.75
C ALA A 42 1.07 5.14 10.60
N MET A 43 1.32 5.60 9.37
CA MET A 43 2.18 6.76 9.11
C MET A 43 1.67 8.01 9.82
N LYS A 44 0.35 8.26 9.79
CA LYS A 44 -0.28 9.37 10.50
C LYS A 44 -0.06 9.31 12.02
N ALA A 45 0.03 8.11 12.59
CA ALA A 45 0.26 7.94 14.03
C ALA A 45 1.73 8.14 14.43
N GLU A 46 2.67 7.88 13.52
CA GLU A 46 4.12 8.00 13.76
C GLU A 46 4.68 9.41 13.50
N VAL A 47 3.97 10.21 12.69
CA VAL A 47 4.40 11.57 12.36
C VAL A 47 4.32 12.48 13.58
N ASN A 48 5.42 13.14 13.90
CA ASN A 48 5.46 14.17 14.92
C ASN A 48 4.64 15.39 14.48
N VAL A 49 3.83 15.93 15.38
CA VAL A 49 3.05 17.16 15.20
C VAL A 49 3.50 18.20 16.21
N SER A 50 3.39 19.47 15.85
CA SER A 50 3.62 20.61 16.75
C SER A 50 2.28 21.25 17.12
N ASN A 51 2.30 22.23 18.02
CA ASN A 51 1.12 23.01 18.38
C ASN A 51 0.97 24.27 17.48
N ILE A 52 1.74 24.38 16.40
CA ILE A 52 1.69 25.52 15.49
C ILE A 52 0.52 25.33 14.55
N ASP A 53 -0.29 26.38 14.36
CA ASP A 53 -1.42 26.33 13.45
C ASP A 53 -0.94 26.35 11.98
N HIS A 54 -0.79 25.15 11.41
CA HIS A 54 -0.51 24.92 10.01
C HIS A 54 -0.97 23.53 9.56
N LEU A 55 -1.02 23.29 8.25
CA LEU A 55 -1.34 21.96 7.71
C LEU A 55 -0.24 20.96 8.07
N HIS A 56 -0.49 20.04 9.00
CA HIS A 56 0.48 19.02 9.43
C HIS A 56 0.65 17.90 8.39
N ILE A 57 1.86 17.32 8.33
CA ILE A 57 2.14 16.11 7.53
C ILE A 57 1.15 14.99 7.88
N LYS A 58 0.82 14.84 9.18
CA LYS A 58 -0.17 13.87 9.68
C LYS A 58 -1.51 14.00 8.96
N ASP A 59 -1.98 15.23 8.74
CA ASP A 59 -3.28 15.48 8.16
C ASP A 59 -3.26 15.37 6.63
N ASP A 60 -2.10 15.64 6.03
CA ASP A 60 -1.90 15.64 4.58
C ASP A 60 -1.39 14.30 4.00
N ILE A 61 -1.16 13.26 4.83
CA ILE A 61 -0.88 11.90 4.31
C ILE A 61 -2.08 11.36 3.55
N LYS A 62 -1.83 10.98 2.29
CA LYS A 62 -2.80 10.54 1.29
C LYS A 62 -2.41 9.18 0.73
N VAL A 63 -3.42 8.46 0.26
CA VAL A 63 -3.29 7.23 -0.53
C VAL A 63 -3.73 7.55 -1.95
N ARG A 64 -2.84 7.35 -2.92
CA ARG A 64 -3.11 7.61 -4.34
C ARG A 64 -2.72 6.40 -5.15
N GLN A 65 -3.47 6.11 -6.21
CA GLN A 65 -3.02 5.08 -7.14
C GLN A 65 -1.85 5.63 -7.94
N THR A 66 -0.75 4.89 -8.03
CA THR A 66 0.43 5.32 -8.77
C THR A 66 0.05 5.50 -10.25
N PRO A 67 0.36 6.66 -10.86
CA PRO A 67 0.14 6.89 -12.28
C PRO A 67 0.80 5.81 -13.13
N LYS A 68 0.18 5.37 -14.23
CA LYS A 68 0.72 4.28 -15.07
C LYS A 68 2.19 4.49 -15.48
N LYS A 69 2.56 5.74 -15.80
CA LYS A 69 3.91 6.16 -16.19
C LYS A 69 4.97 6.04 -15.08
N GLU A 70 4.55 5.96 -13.82
CA GLU A 70 5.42 5.92 -12.64
C GLU A 70 5.47 4.51 -12.02
N ARG A 71 4.75 3.54 -12.58
CA ARG A 71 4.76 2.16 -12.08
C ARG A 71 6.00 1.44 -12.54
N ILE A 72 6.56 0.61 -11.66
CA ILE A 72 7.67 -0.30 -11.98
C ILE A 72 7.27 -1.27 -13.11
N TYR A 73 6.04 -1.77 -13.07
CA TYR A 73 5.47 -2.61 -14.11
C TYR A 73 4.23 -1.92 -14.70
N PRO A 74 4.15 -1.74 -16.03
CA PRO A 74 3.05 -1.01 -16.69
C PRO A 74 1.66 -1.56 -16.34
N ASP A 75 1.55 -2.88 -16.23
CA ASP A 75 0.30 -3.58 -15.95
C ASP A 75 0.04 -3.82 -14.46
N ALA A 76 1.02 -3.51 -13.59
CA ALA A 76 0.80 -3.63 -12.16
C ALA A 76 -0.11 -2.51 -11.65
N ILE A 77 -0.81 -2.81 -10.56
CA ILE A 77 -1.49 -1.80 -9.75
C ILE A 77 -0.61 -1.56 -8.53
N SER A 78 -0.30 -0.30 -8.25
CA SER A 78 0.40 0.13 -7.04
C SER A 78 -0.27 1.38 -6.48
N TYR A 79 -0.04 1.61 -5.19
CA TYR A 79 -0.54 2.78 -4.48
C TYR A 79 0.64 3.48 -3.80
N ASP A 80 0.72 4.79 -4.02
CA ASP A 80 1.64 5.66 -3.32
C ASP A 80 0.98 6.09 -2.02
N VAL A 81 1.71 5.93 -0.92
CA VAL A 81 1.27 6.33 0.41
C VAL A 81 2.28 7.30 0.97
N GLY A 82 1.85 8.54 1.18
CA GLY A 82 2.75 9.58 1.63
C GLY A 82 2.10 10.95 1.78
N PRO A 83 2.90 11.95 2.17
CA PRO A 83 2.45 13.34 2.30
C PRO A 83 1.96 13.91 0.96
N GLY A 84 1.00 14.83 1.02
CA GLY A 84 0.57 15.60 -0.13
C GLY A 84 1.60 16.66 -0.54
N LYS A 85 1.32 17.37 -1.65
CA LYS A 85 2.26 18.33 -2.26
C LYS A 85 2.67 19.44 -1.29
N GLU A 86 1.75 19.91 -0.47
CA GLU A 86 1.96 20.99 0.51
C GLU A 86 2.96 20.62 1.60
N THR A 87 2.98 19.35 2.02
CA THR A 87 3.81 18.88 3.13
C THR A 87 4.95 17.95 2.71
N ALA A 88 5.01 17.52 1.45
CA ALA A 88 6.02 16.61 0.92
C ALA A 88 7.44 17.17 1.05
N TRP A 89 7.64 18.46 0.74
CA TRP A 89 8.97 19.08 0.79
C TRP A 89 9.59 19.05 2.19
N ARG A 90 8.76 19.18 3.25
CA ARG A 90 9.22 19.16 4.65
C ARG A 90 9.23 17.78 5.28
N ALA A 91 8.42 16.86 4.76
CA ALA A 91 8.34 15.50 5.26
C ALA A 91 9.68 14.75 5.18
N ARG A 92 10.54 15.06 4.19
CA ARG A 92 11.89 14.52 4.09
C ARG A 92 12.76 14.82 5.32
N PHE A 93 12.60 15.99 5.94
CA PHE A 93 13.35 16.35 7.15
C PHE A 93 12.86 15.53 8.36
N HIS A 94 11.55 15.34 8.46
CA HIS A 94 10.95 14.50 9.48
C HIS A 94 11.27 13.02 9.28
N HIS A 95 11.45 12.54 8.04
CA HIS A 95 11.69 11.14 7.73
C HIS A 95 13.18 10.75 7.76
N ASP A 96 14.01 11.43 6.96
CA ASP A 96 15.41 11.05 6.71
C ASP A 96 16.41 12.08 7.26
N GLY A 97 15.97 13.31 7.49
CA GLY A 97 16.80 14.41 7.94
C GLY A 97 16.91 14.53 9.45
N PHE A 98 16.96 15.78 9.91
CA PHE A 98 17.03 16.13 11.32
C PHE A 98 15.94 17.15 11.66
N ILE A 99 15.45 17.10 12.90
CA ILE A 99 14.44 18.01 13.43
C ILE A 99 14.94 18.62 14.74
N ALA A 100 14.51 19.85 15.02
CA ALA A 100 14.70 20.46 16.32
C ALA A 100 13.64 19.91 17.30
N LYS A 101 14.09 19.31 18.40
CA LYS A 101 13.23 18.83 19.48
C LYS A 101 13.82 19.29 20.82
N ASN A 102 13.07 20.10 21.56
CA ASN A 102 13.49 20.65 22.87
C ASN A 102 14.88 21.34 22.81
N GLY A 103 15.11 22.16 21.79
CA GLY A 103 16.39 22.87 21.61
C GLY A 103 17.56 22.01 21.11
N ARG A 104 17.34 20.73 20.82
CA ARG A 104 18.37 19.81 20.31
C ARG A 104 18.04 19.34 18.90
N VAL A 105 19.08 19.13 18.09
CA VAL A 105 18.96 18.52 16.77
C VAL A 105 18.92 17.00 16.95
N VAL A 106 17.81 16.38 16.57
CA VAL A 106 17.63 14.92 16.62
C VAL A 106 17.33 14.38 15.23
N ARG A 107 17.67 13.12 14.97
CA ARG A 107 17.35 12.46 13.70
C ARG A 107 15.83 12.40 13.52
N GLY A 108 15.39 12.57 12.28
CA GLY A 108 14.00 12.37 11.88
C GLY A 108 13.49 10.98 12.25
N ASN A 109 12.17 10.86 12.46
CA ASN A 109 11.50 9.59 12.62
C ASN A 109 11.16 9.04 11.22
N PRO A 110 11.75 7.91 10.76
CA PRO A 110 11.44 7.33 9.46
C PRO A 110 10.04 6.68 9.46
N PHE A 111 9.01 7.52 9.56
CA PHE A 111 7.63 7.13 9.83
C PHE A 111 7.06 6.23 8.74
N GLY A 112 7.50 6.35 7.49
CA GLY A 112 7.09 5.46 6.39
C GLY A 112 7.64 4.05 6.58
N ALA A 113 8.96 3.92 6.63
CA ALA A 113 9.63 2.63 6.80
C ALA A 113 9.27 1.94 8.12
N ARG A 114 9.19 2.70 9.22
CA ARG A 114 8.81 2.18 10.54
C ARG A 114 7.36 1.71 10.56
N SER A 115 6.43 2.48 10.00
CA SER A 115 5.02 2.09 9.90
C SER A 115 4.83 0.82 9.11
N TYR A 116 5.52 0.71 7.96
CA TYR A 116 5.48 -0.50 7.15
C TYR A 116 5.99 -1.71 7.94
N ARG A 117 7.14 -1.58 8.62
CA ARG A 117 7.71 -2.66 9.43
C ARG A 117 6.76 -3.13 10.53
N ILE A 118 6.14 -2.19 11.25
CA ILE A 118 5.22 -2.50 12.37
C ILE A 118 3.91 -3.11 11.87
N LYS A 119 3.37 -2.61 10.74
CA LYS A 119 2.05 -3.03 10.23
C LYS A 119 2.09 -4.02 9.08
N LYS A 120 3.25 -4.54 8.70
CA LYS A 120 3.42 -5.49 7.57
C LYS A 120 2.38 -6.63 7.59
N ASN A 121 2.21 -7.28 8.75
CA ASN A 121 1.26 -8.38 8.89
C ASN A 121 -0.19 -7.91 8.71
N ALA A 122 -0.57 -6.78 9.31
CA ALA A 122 -1.91 -6.23 9.19
C ALA A 122 -2.23 -5.77 7.75
N ILE A 123 -1.26 -5.18 7.05
CA ILE A 123 -1.36 -4.81 5.64
C ILE A 123 -1.63 -6.06 4.80
N ASN A 124 -0.81 -7.11 4.97
CA ASN A 124 -0.96 -8.36 4.22
C ASN A 124 -2.31 -9.04 4.50
N GLN A 125 -2.73 -9.08 5.77
CA GLN A 125 -4.03 -9.64 6.16
C GLN A 125 -5.21 -8.88 5.52
N ALA A 126 -5.14 -7.55 5.46
CA ALA A 126 -6.20 -6.75 4.83
C ALA A 126 -6.28 -6.97 3.32
N VAL A 127 -5.14 -7.06 2.65
CA VAL A 127 -5.07 -7.40 1.22
C VAL A 127 -5.66 -8.78 0.98
N LEU A 128 -5.22 -9.79 1.75
CA LEU A 128 -5.72 -11.17 1.62
C LEU A 128 -7.23 -11.27 1.85
N LYS A 129 -7.75 -10.57 2.86
CA LYS A 129 -9.19 -10.56 3.17
C LYS A 129 -10.03 -10.03 2.01
N GLU A 130 -9.58 -8.95 1.35
CA GLU A 130 -10.30 -8.41 0.19
C GLU A 130 -10.15 -9.30 -1.06
N LEU A 131 -9.00 -9.95 -1.26
CA LEU A 131 -8.83 -10.93 -2.34
C LEU A 131 -9.74 -12.15 -2.15
N GLN A 132 -9.82 -12.70 -0.93
CA GLN A 132 -10.70 -13.82 -0.60
C GLN A 132 -12.18 -13.47 -0.78
N ARG A 133 -12.58 -12.23 -0.46
CA ARG A 133 -13.94 -11.75 -0.71
C ARG A 133 -14.28 -11.66 -2.19
N GLY A 134 -13.30 -11.42 -3.06
CA GLY A 134 -13.50 -11.38 -4.50
C GLY A 134 -13.48 -12.74 -5.20
N LEU A 135 -13.08 -13.79 -4.48
CA LEU A 135 -13.06 -15.17 -4.95
C LEU A 135 -14.30 -15.98 -4.55
N ARG A 136 -15.10 -15.43 -3.62
CA ARG A 136 -16.41 -15.97 -3.22
C ARG A 136 -17.48 -15.34 -4.10
#